data_AF-A0A6G8J577-F1
#
_entry.id   AF-A0A6G8J577-F1
#
_cell.length_a   1.000
_cell.length_b   1.000
_cell.length_c   1.000
_cell.angle_alpha   90.00
_cell.angle_beta   90.00
_cell.angle_gamma   90.00
#
_symmetry.space_group_name_H-M   'P 1'
#
loop_
_entity.id
_entity.type
_entity.pdbx_description
1 polymer ?
#
loop_
_entity_poly.entity_id
_entity_poly.type
_entity_poly.pdbx_seq_one_letter_code
_entity_poly.pdbx_strand_id
1 'polypeptide(L)'
;MTENKNPITQLKQYKTAKNEPKEPVKAKNHINTPIKGESSQNRNQSVLALDTFPQVTYTFQQTKWGVANCKKNYPDCFHLKKGLQRQLGVICKNLHQTDRLLAELNTEGKLTAEQQTIAKYYKRLSRYLTKQMQGVIDYVEQVEQAEGEELDALCYRKDESRTDEYRGK
;
A
#
# COMPACT_ATOMS: atom_id res chain seq x y z
N MET A 1 -38.30 -17.53 27.10
CA MET A 1 -37.41 -16.53 27.73
C MET A 1 -36.05 -16.65 27.09
N THR A 2 -35.68 -15.73 26.21
CA THR A 2 -34.42 -15.78 25.45
C THR A 2 -33.30 -15.14 26.25
N GLU A 3 -32.30 -15.94 26.64
CA GLU A 3 -31.09 -15.49 27.33
C GLU A 3 -30.35 -14.44 26.49
N ASN A 4 -30.30 -13.22 27.02
CA ASN A 4 -29.54 -12.11 26.47
C ASN A 4 -28.04 -12.34 26.72
N LYS A 5 -27.36 -13.00 25.77
CA LYS A 5 -25.90 -13.20 25.82
C LYS A 5 -25.18 -11.91 25.39
N ASN A 6 -24.93 -11.04 26.35
CA ASN A 6 -24.18 -9.80 26.16
C ASN A 6 -22.75 -10.11 25.61
N PRO A 7 -22.32 -9.52 24.48
CA PRO A 7 -21.02 -9.81 23.85
C PRO A 7 -19.80 -9.45 24.72
N ILE A 8 -19.98 -8.66 25.77
CA ILE A 8 -18.90 -8.23 26.68
C ILE A 8 -18.39 -9.40 27.54
N THR A 9 -19.24 -10.37 27.90
CA THR A 9 -18.80 -11.53 28.71
C THR A 9 -17.92 -12.49 27.93
N GLN A 10 -18.12 -12.61 26.61
CA GLN A 10 -17.28 -13.44 25.74
C GLN A 10 -15.85 -12.86 25.61
N LEU A 11 -15.70 -11.54 25.53
CA LEU A 11 -14.39 -10.89 25.48
C LEU A 11 -13.58 -11.06 26.77
N LYS A 12 -14.25 -11.11 27.93
CA LYS A 12 -13.57 -11.32 29.21
C LYS A 12 -13.01 -12.74 29.33
N GLN A 13 -13.78 -13.75 28.92
CA GLN A 13 -13.33 -15.16 28.91
C GLN A 13 -12.13 -15.38 27.98
N TYR A 14 -12.10 -14.71 26.82
CA TYR A 14 -10.99 -14.83 25.88
C TYR A 14 -9.67 -14.21 26.39
N LYS A 15 -9.76 -13.18 27.25
CA LYS A 15 -8.58 -12.51 27.82
C LYS A 15 -7.96 -13.31 28.97
N THR A 16 -8.74 -14.04 29.75
CA THR A 16 -8.23 -14.91 30.82
C THR A 16 -7.57 -16.18 30.27
N ALA A 17 -8.03 -16.72 29.14
CA ALA A 17 -7.44 -17.93 28.53
C ALA A 17 -6.06 -17.73 27.88
N LYS A 18 -5.60 -16.48 27.69
CA LYS A 18 -4.34 -16.17 27.00
C LYS A 18 -3.16 -15.85 27.93
N ASN A 19 -3.41 -15.79 29.24
CA ASN A 19 -2.43 -15.42 30.26
C ASN A 19 -2.04 -16.59 31.18
N GLU A 20 -1.99 -17.81 30.64
CA GLU A 20 -1.27 -18.90 31.31
C GLU A 20 0.19 -18.93 30.83
N PRO A 21 1.18 -18.88 31.73
CA PRO A 21 2.60 -18.91 31.37
C PRO A 21 3.00 -20.32 30.91
N LYS A 22 3.45 -20.45 29.65
CA LYS A 22 4.10 -21.68 29.17
C LYS A 22 5.57 -21.68 29.56
N GLU A 23 6.01 -22.72 30.28
CA GLU A 23 7.40 -22.97 30.66
C GLU A 23 8.33 -23.16 29.44
N PRO A 24 9.65 -22.87 29.56
CA PRO A 24 10.58 -22.97 28.44
C PRO A 24 11.06 -24.41 28.21
N VAL A 25 10.69 -24.99 27.07
CA VAL A 25 11.24 -26.28 26.61
C VAL A 25 12.63 -26.06 26.02
N LYS A 26 13.64 -26.64 26.65
CA LYS A 26 15.03 -26.70 26.17
C LYS A 26 15.13 -27.61 24.94
N ALA A 27 15.62 -27.10 23.81
CA ALA A 27 16.03 -27.91 22.66
C ALA A 27 17.57 -27.86 22.49
N LYS A 28 18.16 -29.04 22.31
CA LYS A 28 19.60 -29.34 22.33
C LYS A 28 20.29 -28.92 21.03
N ASN A 29 21.53 -28.43 21.16
CA ASN A 29 22.46 -28.17 20.05
C ASN A 29 22.94 -29.48 19.40
N HIS A 30 23.05 -29.50 18.07
CA HIS A 30 24.01 -30.34 17.36
C HIS A 30 24.64 -29.55 16.20
N ILE A 31 25.93 -29.82 15.99
CA ILE A 31 26.95 -29.03 15.30
C ILE A 31 27.04 -29.36 13.79
N ASN A 32 27.26 -28.30 12.99
CA ASN A 32 27.92 -28.12 11.68
C ASN A 32 28.28 -29.32 10.77
N THR A 33 27.98 -29.17 9.47
CA THR A 33 28.96 -29.36 8.37
C THR A 33 28.58 -28.49 7.15
N PRO A 34 29.54 -27.93 6.39
CA PRO A 34 29.32 -26.78 5.50
C PRO A 34 29.10 -27.16 4.03
N ILE A 35 28.30 -26.38 3.30
CA ILE A 35 28.25 -26.45 1.84
C ILE A 35 28.65 -25.09 1.24
N LYS A 36 29.60 -25.21 0.32
CA LYS A 36 30.40 -24.18 -0.34
C LYS A 36 29.55 -23.28 -1.23
N GLY A 37 29.93 -22.00 -1.18
CA GLY A 37 30.06 -21.08 -2.31
C GLY A 37 29.02 -21.15 -3.41
N GLU A 38 28.04 -20.26 -3.36
CA GLU A 38 27.59 -19.58 -4.57
C GLU A 38 27.65 -18.07 -4.36
N SER A 39 28.19 -17.46 -5.39
CA SER A 39 28.58 -16.06 -5.53
C SER A 39 27.57 -15.05 -5.00
N SER A 40 28.12 -14.02 -4.38
CA SER A 40 27.55 -12.69 -4.19
C SER A 40 26.71 -12.21 -5.38
N GLN A 41 25.41 -12.52 -5.37
CA GLN A 41 24.44 -11.90 -6.28
C GLN A 41 24.03 -10.54 -5.70
N ASN A 42 24.77 -9.53 -6.13
CA ASN A 42 24.25 -8.24 -6.57
C ASN A 42 23.06 -7.65 -5.77
N ARG A 43 23.33 -7.06 -4.58
CA ARG A 43 22.37 -6.29 -3.78
C ARG A 43 21.96 -4.93 -4.38
N ASN A 44 21.99 -4.79 -5.72
CA ASN A 44 21.78 -3.51 -6.41
C ASN A 44 20.71 -3.54 -7.52
N GLN A 45 19.62 -4.30 -7.34
CA GLN A 45 18.35 -4.02 -8.02
C GLN A 45 17.36 -3.50 -6.95
N SER A 46 17.28 -2.19 -6.72
CA SER A 46 16.46 -1.27 -7.53
C SER A 46 15.01 -1.71 -7.68
N VAL A 47 14.34 -2.12 -6.60
CA VAL A 47 12.92 -2.45 -6.69
C VAL A 47 12.19 -2.03 -5.40
N LEU A 48 11.90 -0.74 -5.27
CA LEU A 48 10.65 -0.34 -4.60
C LEU A 48 9.52 -0.57 -5.61
N ALA A 49 9.29 -1.83 -6.01
CA ALA A 49 8.12 -2.22 -6.81
C ALA A 49 6.86 -2.05 -5.95
N LEU A 50 5.71 -2.17 -6.62
CA LEU A 50 4.39 -2.27 -5.99
C LEU A 50 4.34 -3.22 -4.78
N ASP A 51 5.25 -4.19 -4.69
CA ASP A 51 5.40 -5.18 -3.62
C ASP A 51 6.03 -4.64 -2.33
N THR A 52 6.50 -3.39 -2.28
CA THR A 52 7.12 -2.86 -1.07
C THR A 52 6.13 -2.77 0.09
N PHE A 53 4.90 -2.35 -0.21
CA PHE A 53 3.87 -2.11 0.79
C PHE A 53 2.56 -2.76 0.36
N PRO A 54 2.47 -4.10 0.39
CA PRO A 54 1.32 -4.83 -0.16
C PRO A 54 0.01 -4.44 0.52
N GLN A 55 0.04 -4.18 1.83
CA GLN A 55 -1.13 -3.74 2.59
C GLN A 55 -1.58 -2.33 2.19
N VAL A 56 -0.62 -1.41 1.96
CA VAL A 56 -0.92 -0.04 1.52
C VAL A 56 -1.46 -0.05 0.10
N THR A 57 -0.82 -0.81 -0.81
CA THR A 57 -1.31 -1.02 -2.17
C THR A 57 -2.75 -1.55 -2.16
N TYR A 58 -3.05 -2.51 -1.29
CA TYR A 58 -4.40 -3.04 -1.14
C TYR A 58 -5.40 -1.99 -0.63
N THR A 59 -5.00 -1.10 0.28
CA THR A 59 -5.86 0.02 0.72
C THR A 59 -6.22 0.96 -0.44
N PHE A 60 -5.26 1.27 -1.33
CA PHE A 60 -5.55 2.04 -2.54
C PHE A 60 -6.51 1.29 -3.48
N GLN A 61 -6.35 -0.03 -3.61
CA GLN A 61 -7.29 -0.85 -4.39
C GLN A 61 -8.71 -0.84 -3.81
N GLN A 62 -8.85 -1.00 -2.50
CA GLN A 62 -10.14 -0.90 -1.83
C GLN A 62 -10.77 0.46 -2.03
N THR A 63 -9.95 1.52 -2.06
CA THR A 63 -10.43 2.87 -2.35
C THR A 63 -11.03 2.95 -3.75
N LYS A 64 -10.39 2.37 -4.77
CA LYS A 64 -10.94 2.29 -6.14
C LYS A 64 -12.27 1.54 -6.17
N TRP A 65 -12.35 0.34 -5.59
CA TRP A 65 -13.63 -0.38 -5.51
C TRP A 65 -14.72 0.42 -4.80
N GLY A 66 -14.36 1.17 -3.75
CA GLY A 66 -15.26 2.08 -3.05
C GLY A 66 -15.72 3.29 -3.88
N VAL A 67 -14.95 3.71 -4.88
CA VAL A 67 -15.32 4.79 -5.81
C VAL A 67 -16.40 4.32 -6.78
N ALA A 68 -16.19 3.19 -7.46
CA ALA A 68 -17.17 2.62 -8.40
C ALA A 68 -18.50 2.27 -7.71
N ASN A 69 -18.41 1.58 -6.56
CA ASN A 69 -19.60 1.27 -5.75
C ASN A 69 -20.34 2.52 -5.26
N CYS A 70 -19.63 3.62 -4.98
CA CYS A 70 -20.28 4.88 -4.59
C CYS A 70 -21.09 5.47 -5.74
N LYS A 71 -20.55 5.51 -6.96
CA LYS A 71 -21.29 6.01 -8.13
C LYS A 71 -22.52 5.15 -8.41
N LYS A 72 -22.39 3.82 -8.36
CA LYS A 72 -23.47 2.86 -8.62
C LYS A 72 -24.61 2.96 -7.59
N ASN A 73 -24.28 2.97 -6.30
CA ASN A 73 -25.30 2.87 -5.25
C ASN A 73 -25.74 4.23 -4.68
N TYR A 74 -24.91 5.27 -4.80
CA TYR A 74 -25.11 6.58 -4.19
C TYR A 74 -24.63 7.72 -5.12
N PRO A 75 -25.24 7.89 -6.30
CA PRO A 75 -24.78 8.86 -7.30
C PRO A 75 -24.75 10.31 -6.77
N ASP A 76 -25.73 10.70 -5.96
CA ASP A 76 -25.80 12.04 -5.36
C ASP A 76 -24.63 12.34 -4.42
N CYS A 77 -24.04 11.30 -3.82
CA CYS A 77 -22.91 11.40 -2.90
C CYS A 77 -21.54 11.37 -3.62
N PHE A 78 -21.50 11.23 -4.95
CA PHE A 78 -20.24 11.08 -5.69
C PHE A 78 -19.34 12.31 -5.60
N HIS A 79 -19.89 13.49 -5.27
CA HIS A 79 -19.13 14.71 -5.00
C HIS A 79 -18.05 14.52 -3.90
N LEU A 80 -18.25 13.59 -2.96
CA LEU A 80 -17.25 13.23 -1.95
C LEU A 80 -16.01 12.55 -2.58
N LYS A 81 -16.20 11.74 -3.63
CA LYS A 81 -15.10 11.10 -4.36
C LYS A 81 -14.30 12.11 -5.18
N LYS A 82 -14.96 13.13 -5.75
CA LYS A 82 -14.27 14.30 -6.32
C LYS A 82 -13.51 15.10 -5.25
N GLY A 83 -14.05 15.18 -4.03
CA GLY A 83 -13.35 15.72 -2.86
C GLY A 83 -12.04 14.97 -2.58
N LEU A 84 -12.10 13.65 -2.51
CA LEU A 84 -10.93 12.78 -2.38
C LEU A 84 -9.92 13.00 -3.50
N GLN A 85 -10.37 12.99 -4.77
CA GLN A 85 -9.52 13.25 -5.93
C GLN A 85 -8.72 14.55 -5.80
N ARG A 86 -9.39 15.66 -5.40
CA ARG A 86 -8.73 16.95 -5.18
C ARG A 86 -7.70 16.90 -4.06
N GLN A 87 -8.02 16.27 -2.93
CA GLN A 87 -7.10 16.12 -1.80
C GLN A 87 -5.85 15.31 -2.19
N LEU A 88 -6.04 14.20 -2.89
CA LEU A 88 -4.93 13.39 -3.42
C LEU A 88 -4.06 14.19 -4.39
N GLY A 89 -4.66 15.00 -5.27
CA GLY A 89 -3.94 15.87 -6.20
C GLY A 89 -3.05 16.89 -5.49
N VAL A 90 -3.53 17.48 -4.39
CA VAL A 90 -2.71 18.38 -3.54
C VAL A 90 -1.53 17.63 -2.92
N ILE A 91 -1.75 16.41 -2.42
CA ILE A 91 -0.67 15.61 -1.84
C ILE A 91 0.39 15.26 -2.91
N CYS A 92 -0.02 14.78 -4.09
CA CYS A 92 0.90 14.49 -5.20
C CYS A 92 1.73 15.73 -5.57
N LYS A 93 1.11 16.91 -5.65
CA LYS A 93 1.81 18.17 -5.93
C LYS A 93 2.87 18.48 -4.86
N ASN A 94 2.53 18.35 -3.59
CA ASN A 94 3.45 18.62 -2.49
C ASN A 94 4.63 17.64 -2.45
N LEU A 95 4.38 16.36 -2.75
CA LEU A 95 5.44 15.35 -2.91
C LEU A 95 6.41 15.72 -4.04
N HIS A 96 5.89 16.13 -5.20
CA HIS A 96 6.71 16.61 -6.32
C HIS A 96 7.51 17.87 -6.00
N GLN A 97 6.91 18.83 -5.29
CA GLN A 97 7.62 20.05 -4.87
C GLN A 97 8.78 19.73 -3.92
N THR A 98 8.58 18.80 -2.99
CA THR A 98 9.63 18.35 -2.06
C THR A 98 10.73 17.59 -2.80
N ASP A 99 10.37 16.70 -3.73
CA ASP A 99 11.34 16.00 -4.59
C ASP A 99 12.21 16.99 -5.38
N ARG A 100 11.59 18.06 -5.90
CA ARG A 100 12.31 19.13 -6.60
C ARG A 100 13.26 19.89 -5.68
N LEU A 101 12.81 20.29 -4.49
CA LEU A 101 13.65 20.97 -3.50
C LEU A 101 14.86 20.12 -3.10
N LEU A 102 14.65 18.83 -2.86
CA LEU A 102 15.75 17.91 -2.51
C LEU A 102 16.74 17.74 -3.67
N ALA A 103 16.27 17.76 -4.92
CA ALA A 103 17.13 17.73 -6.09
C ALA A 103 17.97 19.03 -6.22
N GLU A 104 17.37 20.20 -5.98
CA GLU A 104 18.06 21.49 -5.98
C GLU A 104 19.15 21.53 -4.89
N LEU A 105 18.82 21.16 -3.65
CA LEU A 105 19.79 21.09 -2.55
C LEU A 105 20.95 20.11 -2.82
N ASN A 106 20.65 18.99 -3.48
CA ASN A 106 21.67 18.00 -3.84
C ASN A 106 22.62 18.55 -4.92
N THR A 107 22.09 19.23 -5.94
CA THR A 107 22.88 19.84 -7.02
C THR A 107 23.79 20.95 -6.49
N GLU A 108 23.32 21.73 -5.51
CA GLU A 108 24.11 22.80 -4.87
C GLU A 108 25.15 22.29 -3.86
N GLY A 109 25.27 20.96 -3.67
CA GLY A 109 26.21 20.37 -2.72
C GLY A 109 25.88 20.66 -1.26
N LYS A 110 24.65 21.08 -0.96
CA LYS A 110 24.20 21.45 0.39
C LYS A 110 23.82 20.26 1.28
N LEU A 111 23.73 19.06 0.71
CA LEU A 111 23.38 17.84 1.44
C LEU A 111 24.62 17.05 1.85
N THR A 112 24.69 16.68 3.13
CA THR A 112 25.67 15.70 3.63
C THR A 112 25.43 14.31 3.02
N ALA A 113 26.42 13.42 3.09
CA ALA A 113 26.29 12.05 2.56
C ALA A 113 25.10 11.27 3.17
N GLU A 114 24.82 11.50 4.46
CA GLU A 114 23.66 10.94 5.15
C GLU A 114 22.35 11.50 4.59
N GLN A 115 22.26 12.83 4.45
CA GLN A 115 21.08 13.50 3.90
C GLN A 115 20.81 13.10 2.43
N GLN A 116 21.85 12.88 1.62
CA GLN A 116 21.71 12.36 0.26
C GLN A 116 21.10 10.96 0.24
N THR A 117 21.47 10.13 1.22
CA THR A 117 20.92 8.78 1.37
C THR A 117 19.44 8.85 1.77
N ILE A 118 19.08 9.71 2.72
CA ILE A 118 17.68 9.98 3.10
C ILE A 118 16.88 10.49 1.90
N ALA A 119 17.41 11.44 1.14
CA ALA A 119 16.76 11.99 -0.05
C ALA A 119 16.50 10.91 -1.12
N LYS A 120 17.41 9.95 -1.30
CA LYS A 120 17.18 8.80 -2.18
C LYS A 120 16.03 7.92 -1.71
N TYR A 121 15.92 7.65 -0.42
CA TYR A 121 14.79 6.88 0.13
C TYR A 121 13.47 7.63 -0.01
N TYR A 122 13.45 8.92 0.34
CA TYR A 122 12.30 9.80 0.14
C TYR A 122 11.82 9.77 -1.30
N LYS A 123 12.72 9.99 -2.27
CA LYS A 123 12.37 10.02 -3.71
C LYS A 123 11.69 8.74 -4.18
N ARG A 124 12.16 7.59 -3.70
CA ARG A 124 11.55 6.31 -4.08
C ARG A 124 10.17 6.12 -3.43
N LEU A 125 10.01 6.49 -2.15
CA LEU A 125 8.72 6.45 -1.45
C LEU A 125 7.71 7.42 -2.08
N SER A 126 8.14 8.65 -2.35
CA SER A 126 7.36 9.69 -3.05
C SER A 126 6.82 9.16 -4.37
N ARG A 127 7.67 8.58 -5.22
CA ARG A 127 7.26 7.98 -6.49
C ARG A 127 6.23 6.86 -6.32
N TYR A 128 6.40 5.98 -5.34
CA TYR A 128 5.44 4.92 -5.06
C TYR A 128 4.07 5.50 -4.66
N LEU A 129 4.06 6.41 -3.68
CA LEU A 129 2.83 7.02 -3.18
C LEU A 129 2.12 7.83 -4.26
N THR A 130 2.85 8.65 -5.00
CA THR A 130 2.31 9.43 -6.12
C THR A 130 1.68 8.51 -7.16
N LYS A 131 2.33 7.39 -7.53
CA LYS A 131 1.75 6.41 -8.47
C LYS A 131 0.42 5.84 -7.94
N GLN A 132 0.37 5.45 -6.67
CA GLN A 132 -0.85 4.90 -6.06
C GLN A 132 -1.99 5.94 -6.01
N MET A 133 -1.68 7.16 -5.55
CA MET A 133 -2.65 8.26 -5.47
C MET A 133 -3.13 8.68 -6.84
N GLN A 134 -2.24 8.80 -7.82
CA GLN A 134 -2.61 9.11 -9.21
C GLN A 134 -3.52 8.03 -9.79
N GLY A 135 -3.23 6.75 -9.52
CA GLY A 135 -4.10 5.66 -9.93
C GLY A 135 -5.52 5.74 -9.35
N VAL A 136 -5.70 6.32 -8.15
CA VAL A 136 -7.05 6.60 -7.61
C VAL A 136 -7.67 7.84 -8.26
N ILE A 137 -6.88 8.90 -8.48
CA ILE A 137 -7.34 10.13 -9.15
C ILE A 137 -7.91 9.81 -10.53
N ASP A 138 -7.14 9.08 -11.34
CA ASP A 138 -7.53 8.70 -12.70
C ASP A 138 -8.77 7.78 -12.67
N TYR A 139 -8.86 6.90 -11.67
CA TYR A 139 -9.99 6.00 -11.53
C TYR A 139 -11.28 6.73 -11.12
N VAL A 140 -11.19 7.80 -10.31
CA VAL A 140 -12.36 8.66 -10.01
C VAL A 140 -12.87 9.33 -11.28
N GLU A 141 -11.97 9.85 -12.12
CA GLU A 141 -12.33 10.47 -13.40
C GLU A 141 -12.97 9.46 -14.36
N GLN A 142 -12.42 8.25 -14.45
CA GLN A 142 -12.98 7.17 -15.25
C GLN A 142 -14.40 6.79 -14.76
N VAL A 143 -14.59 6.57 -13.46
CA VAL A 143 -15.91 6.22 -12.89
C VAL A 143 -16.91 7.36 -13.03
N GLU A 144 -16.47 8.62 -13.02
CA GLU A 144 -17.34 9.76 -13.21
C GLU A 144 -18.06 9.71 -14.56
N GLN A 145 -17.31 9.35 -15.61
CA GLN A 145 -17.73 9.30 -17.00
C GLN A 145 -18.45 7.98 -17.37
N ALA A 146 -18.23 6.92 -16.59
CA ALA A 146 -18.81 5.60 -16.86
C ALA A 146 -20.30 5.51 -16.47
N GLU A 147 -21.06 4.81 -17.31
CA GLU A 147 -22.48 4.51 -17.09
C GLU A 147 -22.81 3.06 -17.45
N GLY A 148 -23.96 2.56 -16.98
CA GLY A 148 -24.49 1.25 -17.37
C GLY A 148 -23.50 0.09 -17.16
N GLU A 149 -23.30 -0.71 -18.22
CA GLU A 149 -22.43 -1.89 -18.20
C GLU A 149 -20.95 -1.55 -17.92
N GLU A 150 -20.48 -0.37 -18.34
CA GLU A 150 -19.10 0.06 -18.09
C GLU A 150 -18.88 0.30 -16.59
N LEU A 151 -19.82 0.99 -15.94
CA LEU A 151 -19.76 1.22 -14.50
C LEU A 151 -19.81 -0.10 -13.71
N ASP A 152 -20.60 -1.06 -14.18
CA ASP A 152 -20.67 -2.39 -13.58
C ASP A 152 -19.36 -3.15 -13.74
N ALA A 153 -18.72 -3.09 -14.90
CA ALA A 153 -17.41 -3.70 -15.12
C ALA A 153 -16.34 -3.09 -14.20
N LEU A 154 -16.39 -1.77 -13.95
CA LEU A 154 -15.45 -1.09 -13.05
C LEU A 154 -15.60 -1.56 -11.59
N CYS A 155 -16.81 -1.85 -11.12
CA CYS A 155 -17.06 -2.35 -9.77
C CYS A 155 -16.34 -3.68 -9.46
N TYR A 156 -16.10 -4.51 -10.48
CA TYR A 156 -15.53 -5.86 -10.32
C TYR A 156 -14.13 -6.03 -10.90
N ARG A 157 -13.56 -4.98 -11.51
CA ARG A 157 -12.22 -5.03 -12.08
C ARG A 157 -11.20 -5.25 -10.95
N LYS A 158 -10.50 -6.39 -11.01
CA LYS A 158 -9.26 -6.60 -10.27
C LYS A 158 -8.15 -5.89 -11.07
N ASP A 159 -7.35 -5.06 -10.43
CA ASP A 159 -6.26 -4.34 -11.11
C ASP A 159 -5.38 -5.35 -11.89
N GLU A 160 -5.38 -5.21 -13.21
CA GLU A 160 -4.60 -6.04 -14.16
C GLU A 160 -3.11 -5.70 -14.14
N SER A 161 -2.65 -4.79 -13.28
CA SER A 161 -1.22 -4.51 -13.09
C SER A 161 -0.41 -5.69 -12.54
N ARG A 162 -1.01 -6.88 -12.43
CA ARG A 162 -0.42 -8.16 -12.03
C ARG A 162 -0.10 -9.09 -13.20
N THR A 163 -0.58 -8.82 -14.41
CA THR A 163 -0.54 -9.82 -15.51
C THR A 163 0.59 -9.64 -16.53
N ASP A 164 1.27 -8.49 -16.57
CA ASP A 164 2.30 -8.25 -17.59
C ASP A 164 3.71 -8.69 -17.17
N GLU A 165 3.98 -8.93 -15.89
CA GLU A 165 5.30 -9.39 -15.43
C GLU A 165 5.52 -10.92 -15.52
N TYR A 166 4.48 -11.69 -15.85
CA TYR A 166 4.54 -13.16 -15.91
C TYR A 166 4.35 -13.76 -17.30
N ARG A 167 4.16 -12.95 -18.35
CA ARG A 167 3.96 -13.44 -19.73
C ARG A 167 5.21 -13.44 -20.60
N GLY A 168 6.37 -13.12 -20.02
CA GLY A 168 7.66 -13.06 -20.71
C GLY A 168 8.80 -13.60 -19.85
N LYS A 169 8.73 -14.88 -19.48
CA LYS A 169 9.90 -15.72 -19.12
C LYS A 169 9.65 -17.14 -19.59
#